data_AF-A0A0M2HHV1-F1
#
_entry.id   AF-A0A0M2HHV1-F1
#
_cell.length_a   1.000
_cell.length_b   1.000
_cell.length_c   1.000
_cell.angle_alpha   90.00
_cell.angle_beta   90.00
_cell.angle_gamma   90.00
#
_symmetry.space_group_name_H-M   'P 1'
#
loop_
_entity.id
_entity.type
_entity.pdbx_description
1 polymer ?
#
loop_
_entity_poly.entity_id
_entity_poly.type
_entity_poly.pdbx_seq_one_letter_code
_entity_poly.pdbx_strand_id
1 'polypeptide(L)' 'MGDAVIQIEQLTKSYGRFQALKGLDLTVEKGQVHGFLGPNGGREVDHDSGAARASP' A
#
# COMPACT_ATOMS: atom_id res chain seq x y z
N MET A 1 -31.35 -1.02 5.03
CA MET A 1 -30.07 -0.33 5.25
C MET A 1 -29.17 -1.35 5.92
N GLY A 2 -28.12 -1.84 5.26
CA GLY A 2 -27.26 -2.88 5.84
C GLY A 2 -26.50 -2.35 7.04
N ASP A 3 -26.37 -3.15 8.11
CA ASP A 3 -25.57 -2.80 9.28
C ASP A 3 -24.09 -2.84 8.88
N ALA A 4 -23.48 -1.68 8.66
CA ALA A 4 -22.04 -1.56 8.47
C ALA A 4 -21.33 -1.97 9.77
N VAL A 5 -20.44 -2.95 9.68
CA VAL A 5 -19.68 -3.50 10.81
C VAL A 5 -18.24 -3.00 10.84
N ILE A 6 -17.70 -2.56 9.70
CA ILE A 6 -16.39 -1.92 9.59
C ILE A 6 -16.54 -0.71 8.68
N GLN A 7 -16.04 0.44 9.12
CA GLN A 7 -15.96 1.66 8.35
C GLN A 7 -14.56 2.23 8.48
N ILE A 8 -13.93 2.50 7.34
CA ILE A 8 -12.60 3.06 7.20
C ILE A 8 -12.72 4.26 6.27
N GLU A 9 -12.14 5.38 6.68
CA GLU A 9 -12.12 6.60 5.90
C GLU A 9 -10.66 7.08 5.79
N GLN A 10 -10.26 7.40 4.56
CA GLN A 10 -8.99 8.02 4.21
C GLN A 10 -7.77 7.28 4.80
N LEU A 11 -7.81 5.94 4.84
CA LEU A 11 -6.70 5.16 5.38
C LEU A 11 -5.45 5.34 4.53
N THR A 12 -4.39 5.79 5.18
CA THR A 12 -3.05 5.91 4.58
C THR A 12 -2.09 4.95 5.27
N LYS A 13 -1.15 4.40 4.50
CA LYS A 13 -0.11 3.51 5.03
C LYS A 13 1.18 3.78 4.29
N SER A 14 2.26 4.00 5.04
CA SER A 14 3.61 4.19 4.50
C SER A 14 4.60 3.24 5.16
N TYR A 15 5.61 2.84 4.39
CA TYR A 15 6.77 2.07 4.81
C TYR A 15 8.03 2.86 4.41
N GLY A 16 8.64 3.56 5.36
CA GLY A 16 9.74 4.48 5.07
C GLY A 16 9.30 5.56 4.07
N ARG A 17 10.00 5.64 2.93
CA ARG A 17 9.69 6.59 1.84
C ARG A 17 8.58 6.10 0.90
N PHE A 18 8.16 4.84 1.00
CA PHE A 18 7.14 4.26 0.13
C PHE A 18 5.75 4.40 0.73
N GLN A 19 4.80 4.97 -0.02
CA GLN A 19 3.41 5.09 0.40
C GLN A 19 2.59 3.93 -0.19
N ALA A 20 2.26 2.95 0.65
CA ALA A 20 1.55 1.73 0.29
C ALA A 20 0.03 1.93 0.14
N LEU A 21 -0.59 2.80 0.94
CA LEU A 21 -1.99 3.19 0.79
C LEU A 21 -2.11 4.72 0.81
N LYS A 22 -2.86 5.26 -0.15
CA LYS A 22 -3.03 6.71 -0.39
C LYS A 22 -4.49 7.15 -0.24
N GLY A 23 -5.10 6.89 0.90
CA GLY A 23 -6.49 7.28 1.17
C GLY A 23 -7.47 6.23 0.68
N LEU A 24 -7.61 5.16 1.45
CA LEU A 24 -8.59 4.09 1.21
C LEU A 24 -9.83 4.34 2.07
N ASP A 25 -10.98 4.45 1.41
CA ASP A 25 -12.29 4.39 2.04
C ASP A 25 -12.86 2.96 1.87
N LEU A 26 -13.33 2.34 2.95
CA LEU A 26 -13.91 0.99 2.94
C LEU A 26 -15.08 0.91 3.91
N THR A 27 -16.21 0.39 3.43
CA THR A 27 -17.35 0.01 4.25
C THR A 27 -17.63 -1.47 4.07
N VAL A 28 -17.66 -2.22 5.18
CA VAL A 28 -18.00 -3.65 5.18
C VAL A 28 -19.32 -3.82 5.93
N GLU A 29 -20.30 -4.39 5.24
CA GLU A 29 -21.58 -4.75 5.84
C GLU A 29 -21.53 -6.13 6.51
N LYS A 30 -22.40 -6.34 7.49
CA LYS A 30 -22.52 -7.62 8.20
C LYS A 30 -22.74 -8.78 7.22
N GLY A 31 -21.91 -9.84 7.35
CA GLY A 31 -22.00 -11.03 6.51
C GLY A 31 -21.24 -10.94 5.18
N GLN A 32 -20.59 -9.80 4.88
CA GLN A 32 -19.68 -9.68 3.74
C GLN A 32 -18.24 -10.07 4.13
N VAL A 33 -17.56 -10.74 3.19
CA VAL A 33 -16.12 -11.06 3.31
C VAL A 33 -15.38 -10.29 2.23
N HIS A 34 -14.44 -9.44 2.65
CA HIS A 34 -13.58 -8.69 1.74
C HIS A 34 -12.15 -9.24 1.83
N GLY A 35 -11.59 -9.65 0.69
CA GLY A 35 -10.21 -10.11 0.59
C GLY A 35 -9.36 -9.06 -0.10
N PHE A 36 -8.32 -8.56 0.58
CA PHE A 36 -7.33 -7.69 -0.05
C PHE A 36 -6.25 -8.54 -0.71
N LEU A 37 -6.23 -8.54 -2.04
CA LEU A 37 -5.14 -9.14 -2.83
C LEU A 37 -4.24 -8.00 -3.33
N GLY A 38 -3.11 -7.78 -2.65
CA GLY A 38 -2.10 -6.85 -3.13
C GLY A 38 -1.21 -7.50 -4.19
N PRO A 39 -0.61 -6.74 -5.13
CA PRO A 39 0.56 -7.25 -5.83
C PRO A 39 1.56 -7.71 -4.76
N ASN A 40 2.14 -8.90 -4.94
CA ASN A 40 3.16 -9.43 -4.04
C ASN A 40 4.09 -8.28 -3.65
N GLY A 41 4.39 -8.11 -2.35
CA GLY A 41 5.28 -7.05 -1.83
C GLY A 41 6.74 -7.18 -2.29
N GLY A 42 6.95 -7.55 -3.55
CA GLY A 42 8.20 -7.49 -4.29
C GLY A 42 8.63 -6.05 -4.34
N ARG A 43 9.67 -5.77 -3.59
CA ARG A 43 10.34 -4.49 -3.54
C ARG A 43 10.87 -4.21 -4.94
N GLU A 44 10.48 -3.09 -5.56
CA GLU A 44 11.27 -2.50 -6.64
C GLU A 44 12.58 -2.04 -5.98
N VAL A 45 13.66 -2.78 -6.21
CA VAL A 45 15.00 -2.37 -5.77
C VAL A 45 15.45 -1.28 -6.73
N ASP A 46 15.30 -0.02 -6.33
CA ASP A 46 15.98 1.11 -6.97
C ASP A 46 17.49 0.86 -6.90
N HIS A 47 18.06 0.32 -7.98
CA HIS A 47 19.50 0.15 -8.10
C HIS A 47 20.11 1.50 -8.49
N ASP A 48 20.21 2.42 -7.54
CA ASP A 48 21.07 3.60 -7.71
C ASP A 48 22.52 3.15 -7.54
N SER A 49 23.19 2.88 -8.66
CA SER A 49 24.63 2.65 -8.72
C SER A 49 25.31 3.79 -9.49
N GLY A 50 25.23 4.99 -8.93
CA GLY A 50 26.09 6.11 -9.28
C GLY A 50 27.34 6.18 -8.39
N ALA A 51 28.43 5.51 -8.77
CA ALA A 51 29.82 5.80 -8.34
C ALA A 51 30.77 4.93 -9.18
N ALA A 52 31.86 5.37 -9.78
CA ALA A 52 32.48 6.68 -9.93
C ALA A 52 33.36 6.60 -11.19
N ARG A 53 33.45 7.69 -11.94
CA ARG A 53 34.53 7.88 -12.91
C ARG A 53 35.85 7.98 -12.16
N ALA A 54 36.81 7.12 -12.50
CA ALA A 54 38.23 7.43 -12.40
C ALA A 54 39.00 6.65 -13.47
N SER A 55 39.69 7.41 -14.33
CA SER A 55 40.70 6.97 -15.32
C SER A 55 41.90 6.30 -14.63
N PRO A 56 42.92 5.76 -15.36
CA PRO A 56 43.69 6.45 -16.41
C PRO A 56 43.31 6.08 -17.85
#